data_AF-A0A363NYW8-F1
#
_entry.id   AF-A0A363NYW8-F1
#
_cell.length_a   1.000
_cell.length_b   1.000
_cell.length_c   1.000
_cell.angle_alpha   90.00
_cell.angle_beta   90.00
_cell.angle_gamma   90.00
#
_symmetry.space_group_name_H-M   'P 1'
#
loop_
_entity.id
_entity.type
_entity.pdbx_description
1 polymer ?
#
loop_
_entity_poly.entity_id
_entity_poly.type
_entity_poly.pdbx_seq_one_letter_code
_entity_poly.pdbx_strand_id
1 'polypeptide(L)' 'MEITVKIDKRSKQAKAFYEYLKTLPFVEIQEPRYNKETEQAIKDAKSGKTSEISLTDFRKELFS' A
#
# COMPACT_ATOMS: atom_id res chain seq x y z
N MET A 1 14.16 5.67 -22.49
CA MET A 1 14.53 6.69 -21.49
C MET A 1 13.42 6.74 -20.48
N GLU A 2 13.72 6.49 -19.22
CA GLU A 2 12.73 6.43 -18.13
C GLU A 2 12.82 7.70 -17.29
N ILE A 3 11.66 8.23 -16.87
CA ILE A 3 11.57 9.45 -16.06
C ILE A 3 10.69 9.18 -14.85
N THR A 4 11.21 9.43 -13.64
CA THR A 4 10.46 9.32 -12.39
C THR A 4 9.95 10.68 -11.96
N VAL A 5 8.63 10.82 -11.81
CA VAL A 5 7.98 12.06 -11.35
C VAL A 5 7.40 11.85 -9.95
N LYS A 6 7.78 12.71 -9.00
CA LYS A 6 7.20 12.73 -7.65
C LYS A 6 6.04 13.73 -7.61
N ILE A 7 4.84 13.25 -7.28
CA ILE A 7 3.62 14.08 -7.26
C ILE A 7 3.13 14.21 -5.82
N ASP A 8 3.05 15.44 -5.31
CA ASP A 8 2.37 15.72 -4.03
C ASP A 8 0.86 15.89 -4.26
N LYS A 9 0.08 14.88 -3.86
CA LYS A 9 -1.39 14.86 -4.02
C LYS A 9 -2.14 15.86 -3.12
N ARG A 10 -1.45 16.68 -2.31
CA ARG A 10 -2.11 17.73 -1.49
C ARG A 10 -2.68 18.85 -2.34
N SER A 11 -2.10 19.15 -3.50
CA SER A 11 -2.62 20.17 -4.43
C SER A 11 -3.74 19.63 -5.32
N LYS A 12 -4.76 20.46 -5.59
CA LYS A 12 -5.85 20.12 -6.53
C LYS A 12 -5.33 19.86 -7.95
N GLN A 13 -4.35 20.64 -8.39
CA GLN A 13 -3.74 20.51 -9.73
C GLN A 13 -2.96 19.20 -9.85
N ALA A 14 -2.23 18.83 -8.79
CA ALA A 14 -1.47 17.59 -8.74
C ALA A 14 -2.38 16.34 -8.78
N LYS A 15 -3.56 16.39 -8.15
CA LYS A 15 -4.57 15.33 -8.27
C LYS A 15 -5.06 15.17 -9.70
N ALA A 16 -5.41 16.26 -10.37
CA ALA A 16 -5.87 16.23 -11.75
C ALA A 16 -4.79 15.67 -12.70
N PHE A 17 -3.54 16.09 -12.52
CA PHE A 17 -2.41 15.56 -13.28
C PHE A 17 -2.19 14.06 -13.03
N TYR A 18 -2.28 13.63 -11.78
CA TYR A 18 -2.15 12.23 -11.41
C TYR A 18 -3.27 11.35 -12.02
N GLU A 19 -4.53 11.80 -12.02
CA GLU A 19 -5.63 11.09 -12.68
C GLU A 19 -5.44 11.02 -14.20
N TYR A 20 -4.95 12.09 -14.83
CA TYR A 20 -4.60 12.07 -16.25
C TYR A 20 -3.52 11.02 -16.55
N LEU A 21 -2.46 10.94 -15.74
CA LEU A 21 -1.39 9.96 -15.92
C LEU A 21 -1.88 8.50 -15.87
N LYS A 22 -2.90 8.19 -15.07
CA LYS A 22 -3.51 6.85 -15.04
C LYS A 22 -4.11 6.41 -16.37
N THR A 23 -4.51 7.35 -17.23
CA THR A 23 -5.14 7.04 -18.52
C THR A 23 -4.14 6.68 -19.61
N LEU A 24 -2.86 6.95 -19.38
CA LEU A 24 -1.82 6.76 -20.38
C LEU A 24 -1.28 5.33 -20.33
N PRO A 25 -1.30 4.59 -21.46
CA PRO A 25 -0.97 3.15 -21.48
C PRO A 25 0.52 2.84 -21.25
N PHE A 26 1.38 3.87 -21.30
CA PHE A 26 2.83 3.76 -21.11
C PHE A 26 3.29 4.26 -19.73
N VAL A 27 2.36 4.64 -18.85
CA VAL A 27 2.69 5.12 -17.50
C VAL A 27 2.48 4.00 -16.50
N GLU A 28 3.54 3.66 -15.77
CA GLU A 28 3.50 2.76 -14.64
C GLU A 28 3.43 3.55 -13.33
N ILE A 29 2.39 3.33 -12.53
CA ILE A 29 2.20 4.00 -11.24
C ILE A 29 2.61 3.03 -10.14
N GLN A 30 3.76 3.32 -9.51
CA GLN A 30 4.22 2.58 -8.35
C GLN A 30 3.58 3.17 -7.09
N GLU A 31 2.40 2.69 -6.74
CA GLU A 31 1.77 3.00 -5.45
C GLU A 31 1.93 1.87 -4.44
N PRO A 32 2.33 2.18 -3.19
CA PRO A 32 2.27 1.20 -2.13
C PRO A 32 0.81 0.79 -1.96
N ARG A 33 0.52 -0.49 -2.23
CA ARG A 33 -0.84 -1.06 -2.15
C ARG A 33 -1.41 -0.97 -0.74
N TYR A 34 -0.54 -0.91 0.26
CA TYR A 34 -0.91 -0.88 1.66
C TYR A 34 -0.24 0.31 2.37
N ASN A 35 -0.77 0.68 3.54
CA ASN A 35 -0.07 1.66 4.38
C ASN A 35 1.24 1.06 4.93
N LYS A 36 2.13 1.92 5.47
CA LYS A 36 3.45 1.50 5.97
C LYS A 36 3.37 0.38 7.01
N GLU A 37 2.37 0.45 7.91
CA GLU A 37 2.17 -0.54 8.97
C GLU A 37 1.81 -1.92 8.41
N THR A 38 0.91 -1.96 7.42
CA THR A 38 0.48 -3.20 6.79
C THR A 38 1.59 -3.80 5.93
N GLU A 39 2.36 -2.98 5.20
CA GLU A 39 3.53 -3.47 4.47
C GLU A 39 4.57 -4.10 5.40
N GLN A 40 4.78 -3.48 6.56
CA GLN A 40 5.67 -4.02 7.58
C GLN A 40 5.14 -5.34 8.15
N ALA A 41 3.85 -5.41 8.50
CA ALA A 41 3.22 -6.63 8.98
C ALA A 41 3.32 -7.78 7.96
N ILE A 42 3.15 -7.50 6.67
CA ILE A 42 3.32 -8.50 5.59
C ILE A 42 4.78 -8.97 5.51
N LYS A 43 5.75 -8.06 5.62
CA LYS A 43 7.18 -8.42 5.62
C LYS A 43 7.53 -9.30 6.82
N ASP A 44 7.05 -8.95 8.00
CA ASP A 44 7.31 -9.71 9.22
C ASP A 44 6.70 -11.12 9.14
N ALA A 45 5.47 -11.23 8.61
CA ALA A 45 4.83 -12.51 8.35
C ALA A 45 5.61 -13.39 7.35
N LYS A 46 6.04 -12.80 6.22
CA LYS A 46 6.87 -13.52 5.23
C LYS A 46 8.23 -13.94 5.77
N SER A 47 8.79 -13.16 6.71
CA SER A 47 10.09 -13.46 7.34
C SER A 47 10.01 -14.47 8.47
N GLY A 48 8.81 -14.98 8.82
CA GLY A 48 8.62 -15.95 9.88
C GLY A 48 8.74 -15.39 11.30
N LYS A 49 8.66 -14.06 11.46
CA LYS A 49 8.69 -13.39 12.78
C LYS A 49 7.34 -13.40 13.49
N THR A 50 6.32 -13.99 12.88
CA THR A 50 4.95 -14.04 13.40
C THR A 50 4.54 -15.47 13.70
N SER A 51 3.69 -15.66 14.70
CA SER A 51 3.03 -16.94 14.96
C SER A 51 1.72 -17.04 14.18
N GLU A 52 1.40 -18.23 13.68
CA GLU A 52 0.09 -18.54 13.14
C GLU A 52 -0.93 -18.69 14.28
N ILE A 53 -2.11 -18.11 14.14
CA ILE A 53 -3.22 -18.23 15.09
C ILE A 53 -4.51 -18.53 14.33
N SER A 54 -5.38 -19.35 14.92
CA SER A 54 -6.70 -19.62 14.35
C SER A 54 -7.59 -18.37 14.43
N LEU A 55 -8.49 -18.19 13.47
CA LEU A 55 -9.46 -17.08 13.49
C LEU A 55 -10.35 -17.12 14.74
N THR A 56 -10.67 -18.33 15.22
CA THR A 56 -11.46 -18.53 16.44
C THR A 56 -10.75 -18.02 17.68
N ASP A 57 -9.45 -18.25 17.82
CA ASP A 57 -8.70 -17.84 19.00
C ASP A 57 -8.38 -16.35 18.96
N PHE A 58 -8.01 -15.81 17.79
CA PHE A 58 -7.84 -14.38 17.60
C PHE A 58 -9.11 -13.57 17.95
N ARG A 59 -10.29 -14.09 17.58
CA ARG A 59 -11.56 -13.44 17.93
C ARG A 59 -11.82 -13.41 19.43
N LYS A 60 -11.40 -14.42 20.19
CA LYS A 60 -11.55 -14.42 21.66
C LYS A 60 -10.72 -13.29 22.29
N GLU A 61 -9.52 -13.02 21.78
CA GLU A 61 -8.65 -11.96 22.29
C GLU A 61 -9.21 -10.55 22.07
N LEU A 62 -9.93 -10.34 20.96
CA LEU A 62 -10.49 -9.01 20.61
C LEU A 62 -11.78 -8.66 21.35
N PHE A 63 -12.58 -9.67 21.71
CA PHE A 63 -13.92 -9.48 22.27
C PHE A 63 -14.05 -9.99 23.72
N SER A 64 -12.91 -10.19 24.40
CA SER A 64 -12.86 -10.53 25.83
C SER A 64 -13.12 -9.33 26.74
#